data_AF-H4F0U1-F1
#
_entry.id   AF-H4F0U1-F1
#
_cell.length_a   1.000
_cell.length_b   1.000
_cell.length_c   1.000
_cell.angle_alpha   90.00
_cell.angle_beta   90.00
_cell.angle_gamma   90.00
#
_symmetry.space_group_name_H-M   'P 1'
#
loop_
_entity.id
_entity.type
_entity.pdbx_description
1 polymer ?
#
loop_
_entity_poly.entity_id
_entity_poly.type
_entity_poly.pdbx_seq_one_letter_code
_entity_poly.pdbx_strand_id
1 'polypeptide(L)'
;SAANEQSQIDLDLGVKVPGLASAKLSLAIGEPAIVSPKAAVGTPGTIIRTAQTRLAIEISSEGMLALAGIKVRVPIYLEVAHAEAKLASIRCQGASNEGNVQVEAVPGVVELALGEVNTKAFANFGTTPRVSKATLVAAPLLGIDALAYVNASNMQPKTLTFTASDIRSDVIKTISTSDTLTSLQASLLKNLDLDVRLGPLSISSPKAIQMALSDTLSALTVPLDKILYNTLLTLGIRVGETDIRVTDARCMQSVLVQ
;
A
#
# COMPACT_ATOMS: atom_id res chain seq x y z
N SER A 1 21.33 -9.57 10.52
CA SER A 1 20.94 -8.38 11.30
C SER A 1 21.71 -7.20 10.74
N ALA A 2 21.05 -6.34 9.96
CA ALA A 2 21.63 -5.10 9.46
C ALA A 2 20.60 -4.00 9.75
N ALA A 3 20.67 -3.49 10.97
CA ALA A 3 19.98 -2.27 11.37
C ALA A 3 20.98 -1.13 11.11
N ASN A 4 20.71 -0.37 10.05
CA ASN A 4 21.21 0.98 9.88
C ASN A 4 19.98 1.84 9.57
N GLU A 5 19.98 3.07 10.06
CA GLU A 5 18.93 4.10 9.96
C GLU A 5 18.67 4.59 8.50
N GLN A 6 18.82 3.71 7.51
CA GLN A 6 18.66 3.94 6.09
C GLN A 6 17.82 2.83 5.46
N SER A 7 16.63 2.54 6.00
CA SER A 7 15.65 1.65 5.35
C SER A 7 15.03 2.26 4.09
N GLN A 8 15.76 3.13 3.38
CA GLN A 8 15.34 3.78 2.15
C GLN A 8 16.04 3.13 0.96
N ILE A 9 15.25 2.71 -0.04
CA ILE A 9 15.73 2.13 -1.29
C ILE A 9 15.23 3.00 -2.43
N ASP A 10 16.15 3.52 -3.24
CA ASP A 10 15.84 4.23 -4.48
C ASP A 10 16.16 3.33 -5.68
N LEU A 11 15.18 3.11 -6.53
CA LEU A 11 15.23 2.25 -7.71
C LEU A 11 14.84 3.06 -8.95
N ASP A 12 15.74 3.16 -9.92
CA ASP A 12 15.40 3.63 -11.27
C ASP A 12 15.00 2.42 -12.11
N LEU A 13 13.71 2.33 -12.46
CA LEU A 13 13.16 1.26 -13.27
C LEU A 13 13.39 1.51 -14.78
N GLY A 14 13.91 2.68 -15.17
CA GLY A 14 14.23 3.07 -16.54
C GLY A 14 13.04 2.93 -17.51
N VAL A 15 13.34 2.72 -18.80
CA VAL A 15 12.35 2.46 -19.88
C VAL A 15 11.92 0.97 -19.90
N LYS A 16 12.03 0.25 -18.78
CA LYS A 16 11.71 -1.20 -18.75
C LYS A 16 10.21 -1.49 -18.60
N VAL A 17 9.40 -0.46 -18.38
CA VAL A 17 7.95 -0.56 -18.24
C VAL A 17 7.29 0.00 -19.50
N PRO A 18 6.66 -0.85 -20.34
CA PRO A 18 5.98 -0.39 -21.55
C PRO A 18 4.95 0.72 -21.25
N GLY A 19 4.99 1.79 -22.05
CA GLY A 19 4.09 2.94 -21.91
C GLY A 19 4.58 4.05 -20.98
N LEU A 20 5.78 3.91 -20.39
CA LEU A 20 6.42 4.93 -19.55
C LEU A 20 7.75 5.38 -20.16
N ALA A 21 7.97 6.71 -20.20
CA ALA A 21 9.27 7.27 -20.52
C ALA A 21 10.29 7.04 -19.40
N SER A 22 9.84 7.04 -18.15
CA SER A 22 10.66 6.76 -16.98
C SER A 22 9.79 6.36 -15.79
N ALA A 23 10.36 5.60 -14.87
CA ALA A 23 9.78 5.29 -13.57
C ALA A 23 10.87 5.25 -12.50
N LYS A 24 10.72 6.07 -11.44
CA LYS A 24 11.57 6.06 -10.26
C LYS A 24 10.75 5.66 -9.05
N LEU A 25 11.32 4.84 -8.19
CA LEU A 25 10.68 4.35 -6.98
C LEU A 25 11.60 4.64 -5.79
N SER A 26 11.07 5.32 -4.78
CA SER A 26 11.66 5.45 -3.45
C SER A 26 10.81 4.67 -2.47
N LEU A 27 11.41 3.78 -1.70
CA LEU A 27 10.74 2.92 -0.73
C LEU A 27 11.35 3.15 0.65
N ALA A 28 10.51 3.29 1.67
CA ALA A 28 10.93 3.22 3.07
C ALA A 28 10.12 2.20 3.85
N ILE A 29 10.80 1.40 4.67
CA ILE A 29 10.18 0.40 5.53
C ILE A 29 10.45 0.78 6.98
N GLY A 30 9.38 0.92 7.75
CA GLY A 30 9.43 1.22 9.18
C GLY A 30 9.95 0.02 9.98
N GLU A 31 10.32 0.28 11.24
CA GLU A 31 10.80 -0.78 12.10
C GLU A 31 9.70 -1.84 12.31
N PRO A 32 10.04 -3.14 12.26
CA PRO A 32 9.12 -4.17 12.70
C PRO A 32 8.81 -3.95 14.19
N ALA A 33 7.55 -4.16 14.59
CA ALA A 33 7.14 -3.96 15.98
C ALA A 33 8.08 -4.75 16.92
N ILE A 34 8.62 -4.06 17.93
CA ILE A 34 9.71 -4.50 18.83
C ILE A 34 9.40 -5.82 19.57
N VAL A 35 8.18 -6.37 19.47
CA VAL A 35 7.72 -7.56 20.21
C VAL A 35 7.12 -8.68 19.33
N SER A 36 7.06 -8.55 18.00
CA SER A 36 6.40 -9.60 17.20
C SER A 36 7.29 -10.10 16.07
N PRO A 37 7.94 -11.27 16.22
CA PRO A 37 8.53 -11.97 15.08
C PRO A 37 7.44 -12.25 14.04
N LYS A 38 7.82 -12.59 12.80
CA LYS A 38 6.87 -13.03 11.74
C LYS A 38 5.96 -14.21 12.19
N ALA A 39 6.30 -14.85 13.31
CA ALA A 39 5.42 -15.65 14.15
C ALA A 39 5.63 -15.26 15.61
N ALA A 40 4.58 -14.90 16.34
CA ALA A 40 4.65 -14.74 17.79
C ALA A 40 4.15 -16.01 18.49
N VAL A 41 4.88 -16.46 19.51
CA VAL A 41 4.39 -17.46 20.46
C VAL A 41 3.74 -16.69 21.60
N GLY A 42 2.45 -16.91 21.87
CA GLY A 42 1.76 -16.10 22.86
C GLY A 42 0.42 -16.65 23.34
N THR A 43 -0.07 -16.05 24.42
CA THR A 43 -1.39 -16.32 25.02
C THR A 43 -2.46 -15.41 24.39
N PRO A 44 -3.77 -15.70 24.59
CA PRO A 44 -4.83 -14.76 24.24
C PRO A 44 -4.50 -13.34 24.69
N GLY A 45 -4.71 -12.37 23.80
CA GLY A 45 -4.27 -10.98 23.94
C GLY A 45 -2.96 -10.64 23.23
N THR A 46 -2.19 -11.63 22.75
CA THR A 46 -0.97 -11.39 21.97
C THR A 46 -1.30 -10.72 20.64
N ILE A 47 -0.55 -9.67 20.30
CA ILE A 47 -0.74 -8.88 19.07
C ILE A 47 0.50 -9.01 18.18
N ILE A 48 0.27 -9.13 16.88
CA ILE A 48 1.28 -9.06 15.82
C ILE A 48 0.90 -7.93 14.88
N ARG A 49 1.90 -7.15 14.46
CA ARG A 49 1.73 -6.06 13.49
C ARG A 49 2.73 -6.19 12.34
N THR A 50 2.29 -5.89 11.13
CA THR A 50 3.21 -5.73 9.99
C THR A 50 4.03 -4.45 10.15
N ALA A 51 5.14 -4.31 9.43
CA ALA A 51 5.86 -3.03 9.37
C ALA A 51 5.08 -2.02 8.50
N GLN A 52 5.15 -0.74 8.87
CA GLN A 52 4.66 0.35 8.04
C GLN A 52 5.56 0.50 6.81
N THR A 53 4.98 0.77 5.64
CA THR A 53 5.71 0.90 4.39
C THR A 53 5.27 2.16 3.66
N ARG A 54 6.23 2.94 3.16
CA ARG A 54 5.98 4.15 2.38
C ARG A 54 6.67 4.03 1.02
N LEU A 55 5.97 4.39 -0.04
CA LEU A 55 6.47 4.39 -1.40
C LEU A 55 6.21 5.75 -2.03
N ALA A 56 7.20 6.32 -2.70
CA ALA A 56 7.04 7.38 -3.70
C ALA A 56 7.40 6.81 -5.05
N ILE A 57 6.53 7.01 -6.02
CA ILE A 57 6.74 6.62 -7.40
C ILE A 57 6.62 7.87 -8.25
N GLU A 58 7.63 8.15 -9.06
CA GLU A 58 7.57 9.18 -10.09
C GLU A 58 7.60 8.50 -11.44
N ILE A 59 6.49 8.57 -12.18
CA ILE A 59 6.42 8.12 -13.57
C ILE A 59 6.33 9.31 -14.52
N SER A 60 6.81 9.13 -15.75
CA SER A 60 6.59 10.07 -16.85
C SER A 60 6.02 9.35 -18.06
N SER A 61 5.02 9.94 -18.71
CA SER A 61 4.47 9.41 -19.96
C SER A 61 5.43 9.59 -21.13
N GLU A 62 5.29 8.78 -22.19
CA GLU A 62 6.09 8.86 -23.43
C GLU A 62 5.82 10.11 -24.28
N GLY A 63 4.93 11.01 -23.84
CA GLY A 63 4.50 12.18 -24.58
C GLY A 63 3.29 11.83 -25.44
N MET A 64 2.12 12.35 -25.09
CA MET A 64 0.86 11.94 -25.72
C MET A 64 0.43 12.91 -26.82
N LEU A 65 0.01 12.37 -27.95
CA LEU A 65 -0.53 13.14 -29.09
C LEU A 65 -1.67 14.07 -28.67
N ALA A 66 -2.55 13.62 -27.77
CA ALA A 66 -3.64 14.41 -27.22
C ALA A 66 -3.17 15.67 -26.46
N LEU A 67 -1.92 15.68 -26.01
CA LEU A 67 -1.24 16.81 -25.37
C LEU A 67 -0.11 17.36 -26.26
N ALA A 68 -0.22 17.23 -27.59
CA ALA A 68 0.79 17.69 -28.55
C ALA A 68 2.21 17.14 -28.28
N GLY A 69 2.31 15.89 -27.79
CA GLY A 69 3.58 15.25 -27.45
C GLY A 69 4.16 15.67 -26.10
N ILE A 70 3.44 16.49 -25.32
CA ILE A 70 3.86 16.88 -23.97
C ILE A 70 3.86 15.65 -23.06
N LYS A 71 4.97 15.47 -22.34
CA LYS A 71 5.11 14.45 -21.30
C LYS A 71 4.40 14.89 -20.04
N VAL A 72 3.75 13.95 -19.37
CA VAL A 72 3.08 14.15 -18.09
C VAL A 72 3.88 13.44 -17.02
N ARG A 73 4.37 14.19 -16.04
CA ARG A 73 4.99 13.66 -14.83
C ARG A 73 3.89 13.36 -13.83
N VAL A 74 3.93 12.20 -13.19
CA VAL A 74 2.93 11.77 -12.20
C VAL A 74 3.67 11.27 -10.96
N PRO A 75 3.82 12.11 -9.91
CA PRO A 75 4.30 11.68 -8.62
C PRO A 75 3.15 11.08 -7.81
N ILE A 76 3.33 9.84 -7.36
CA ILE A 76 2.38 9.06 -6.57
C ILE A 76 3.03 8.73 -5.24
N TYR A 77 2.30 8.93 -4.16
CA TYR A 77 2.66 8.50 -2.82
C TYR A 77 1.71 7.39 -2.36
N LEU A 78 2.26 6.30 -1.83
CA LEU A 78 1.51 5.22 -1.22
C LEU A 78 2.07 4.96 0.18
N GLU A 79 1.20 4.97 1.18
CA GLU A 79 1.53 4.56 2.53
C GLU A 79 0.64 3.39 2.95
N VAL A 80 1.29 2.29 3.35
CA VAL A 80 0.64 1.13 3.92
C VAL A 80 1.00 1.10 5.41
N ALA A 81 0.02 1.45 6.24
CA ALA A 81 0.14 1.36 7.68
C ALA A 81 0.07 -0.10 8.16
N HIS A 82 0.29 -0.29 9.46
CA HIS A 82 0.29 -1.61 10.10
C HIS A 82 -1.05 -2.34 9.92
N ALA A 83 -0.99 -3.59 9.46
CA ALA A 83 -2.04 -4.57 9.70
C ALA A 83 -1.87 -5.16 11.11
N GLU A 84 -2.96 -5.54 11.76
CA GLU A 84 -2.96 -6.10 13.11
C GLU A 84 -3.64 -7.46 13.16
N ALA A 85 -3.01 -8.42 13.84
CA ALA A 85 -3.60 -9.69 14.20
C ALA A 85 -3.46 -9.91 15.70
N LYS A 86 -4.58 -10.12 16.38
CA LYS A 86 -4.68 -10.37 17.81
C LYS A 86 -5.17 -11.78 18.06
N LEU A 87 -4.42 -12.54 18.83
CA LEU A 87 -4.85 -13.85 19.32
C LEU A 87 -6.03 -13.65 20.29
N ALA A 88 -7.25 -14.02 19.87
CA ALA A 88 -8.46 -13.74 20.63
C ALA A 88 -8.78 -14.86 21.64
N SER A 89 -8.69 -16.13 21.21
CA SER A 89 -8.85 -17.27 22.11
C SER A 89 -8.18 -18.53 21.58
N ILE A 90 -7.87 -19.45 22.49
CA ILE A 90 -7.46 -20.82 22.20
C ILE A 90 -8.47 -21.72 22.91
N ARG A 91 -9.11 -22.63 22.18
CA ARG A 91 -10.10 -23.58 22.70
C ARG A 91 -9.62 -25.01 22.50
N CYS A 92 -9.30 -25.67 23.59
CA CYS A 92 -8.92 -27.08 23.61
C CYS A 92 -10.17 -27.96 23.69
N GLN A 93 -10.28 -28.98 22.83
CA GLN A 93 -11.41 -29.92 22.87
C GLN A 93 -10.89 -31.36 22.92
N GLY A 94 -11.39 -32.15 23.88
CA GLY A 94 -11.13 -33.59 23.96
C GLY A 94 -9.78 -33.99 24.55
N ALA A 95 -9.39 -35.25 24.32
CA ALA A 95 -8.14 -35.85 24.81
C ALA A 95 -6.93 -35.60 23.90
N SER A 96 -7.12 -35.00 22.72
CA SER A 96 -6.02 -34.57 21.86
C SER A 96 -5.41 -33.28 22.39
N ASN A 97 -4.08 -33.13 22.28
CA ASN A 97 -3.38 -31.89 22.64
C ASN A 97 -3.59 -30.76 21.60
N GLU A 98 -4.61 -30.86 20.76
CA GLU A 98 -4.90 -29.93 19.66
C GLU A 98 -5.96 -28.90 20.08
N GLY A 99 -5.82 -27.66 19.60
CA GLY A 99 -6.73 -26.56 19.92
C GLY A 99 -7.23 -25.82 18.69
N ASN A 100 -8.46 -25.31 18.77
CA ASN A 100 -8.97 -24.33 17.82
C ASN A 100 -8.55 -22.93 18.26
N VAL A 101 -8.12 -22.10 17.31
CA VAL A 101 -7.59 -20.76 17.59
C VAL A 101 -8.47 -19.71 16.92
N GLN A 102 -8.85 -18.69 17.68
CA GLN A 102 -9.51 -17.52 17.12
C GLN A 102 -8.54 -16.36 17.07
N VAL A 103 -8.49 -15.69 15.91
CA VAL A 103 -7.68 -14.50 15.67
C VAL A 103 -8.61 -13.37 15.25
N GLU A 104 -8.57 -12.26 15.96
CA GLU A 104 -9.17 -11.01 15.52
C GLU A 104 -8.15 -10.26 14.67
N ALA A 105 -8.55 -9.82 13.49
CA ALA A 105 -7.62 -9.17 12.58
C ALA A 105 -8.21 -7.96 11.89
N VAL A 106 -7.34 -6.97 11.69
CA VAL A 106 -7.62 -5.71 11.00
C VAL A 106 -6.60 -5.61 9.86
N PRO A 107 -7.04 -5.40 8.60
CA PRO A 107 -6.12 -5.19 7.49
C PRO A 107 -5.22 -3.96 7.72
N GLY A 108 -4.21 -3.76 6.88
CA GLY A 108 -3.39 -2.54 6.92
C GLY A 108 -4.10 -1.34 6.27
N VAL A 109 -4.03 -0.15 6.88
CA VAL A 109 -4.60 1.08 6.29
C VAL A 109 -3.76 1.46 5.09
N VAL A 110 -4.40 1.93 4.03
CA VAL A 110 -3.70 2.38 2.83
C VAL A 110 -4.09 3.82 2.50
N GLU A 111 -3.11 4.69 2.41
CA GLU A 111 -3.23 6.05 1.87
C GLU A 111 -2.56 6.09 0.50
N LEU A 112 -3.27 6.60 -0.50
CA LEU A 112 -2.76 6.81 -1.84
C LEU A 112 -2.98 8.28 -2.22
N ALA A 113 -1.93 8.93 -2.72
CA ALA A 113 -1.98 10.32 -3.12
C ALA A 113 -1.26 10.55 -4.46
N LEU A 114 -1.72 11.56 -5.20
CA LEU A 114 -0.99 12.14 -6.33
C LEU A 114 -0.52 13.53 -5.88
N GLY A 115 0.79 13.73 -5.83
CA GLY A 115 1.39 14.96 -5.31
C GLY A 115 2.87 14.80 -4.97
N GLU A 116 3.51 15.91 -4.65
CA GLU A 116 4.91 15.91 -4.20
C GLU A 116 4.98 15.46 -2.75
N VAL A 117 6.01 14.69 -2.43
CA VAL A 117 6.33 14.31 -1.05
C VAL A 117 7.83 14.44 -0.83
N ASN A 118 8.22 14.91 0.35
CA ASN A 118 9.63 14.97 0.72
C ASN A 118 10.14 13.57 1.07
N THR A 119 10.75 12.89 0.10
CA THR A 119 11.29 11.54 0.28
C THR A 119 12.43 11.47 1.30
N LYS A 120 13.14 12.58 1.57
CA LYS A 120 14.17 12.63 2.62
C LYS A 120 13.59 12.48 4.03
N ALA A 121 12.29 12.72 4.20
CA ALA A 121 11.57 12.54 5.46
C ALA A 121 10.90 11.16 5.56
N PHE A 122 11.05 10.28 4.57
CA PHE A 122 10.36 8.98 4.54
C PHE A 122 10.70 8.08 5.71
N ALA A 123 11.97 8.03 6.10
CA ALA A 123 12.44 7.21 7.21
C ALA A 123 11.93 7.70 8.59
N ASN A 124 11.37 8.91 8.67
CA ASN A 124 10.74 9.40 9.89
C ASN A 124 9.26 8.98 9.95
N PHE A 125 9.01 7.83 10.55
CA PHE A 125 7.65 7.29 10.76
C PHE A 125 6.91 7.94 11.94
N GLY A 126 7.54 8.85 12.69
CA GLY A 126 6.90 9.63 13.76
C GLY A 126 5.97 10.74 13.25
N THR A 127 5.99 11.04 11.94
CA THR A 127 5.12 12.04 11.29
C THR A 127 4.59 11.51 9.97
N THR A 128 3.33 11.78 9.65
CA THR A 128 2.78 11.54 8.31
C THR A 128 3.43 12.50 7.31
N PRO A 129 4.00 12.04 6.20
CA PRO A 129 4.58 12.91 5.19
C PRO A 129 3.51 13.82 4.61
N ARG A 130 3.80 15.12 4.58
CA ARG A 130 2.90 16.08 3.96
C ARG A 130 3.06 15.99 2.45
N VAL A 131 2.02 15.51 1.78
CA VAL A 131 1.93 15.59 0.32
C VAL A 131 1.47 17.02 -0.07
N SER A 132 1.99 17.54 -1.17
CA SER A 132 1.63 18.87 -1.69
C SER A 132 1.29 18.82 -3.17
N LYS A 133 0.62 19.85 -3.68
CA LYS A 133 0.24 19.94 -5.09
C LYS A 133 1.49 19.83 -5.98
N ALA A 134 1.42 18.98 -7.00
CA ALA A 134 2.53 18.67 -7.90
C ALA A 134 2.34 19.27 -9.27
N THR A 135 3.43 19.73 -9.89
CA THR A 135 3.41 20.14 -11.29
C THR A 135 3.54 18.90 -12.18
N LEU A 136 2.43 18.55 -12.85
CA LEU A 136 2.39 17.42 -13.78
C LEU A 136 2.89 17.79 -15.16
N VAL A 137 2.64 19.03 -15.59
CA VAL A 137 3.06 19.58 -16.87
C VAL A 137 3.64 20.97 -16.66
N ALA A 138 4.85 21.18 -17.17
CA ALA A 138 5.50 22.49 -17.23
C ALA A 138 5.94 22.76 -18.68
N ALA A 139 5.06 23.41 -19.45
CA ALA A 139 5.32 23.79 -20.85
C ALA A 139 5.00 25.27 -21.09
N PRO A 140 5.57 25.92 -22.13
CA PRO A 140 5.41 27.36 -22.36
C PRO A 140 3.97 27.86 -22.47
N LEU A 141 3.06 27.04 -23.00
CA LEU A 141 1.64 27.39 -23.18
C LEU A 141 0.69 26.63 -22.25
N LEU A 142 1.22 25.71 -21.43
CA LEU A 142 0.44 24.83 -20.59
C LEU A 142 1.19 24.51 -19.30
N GLY A 143 0.63 24.92 -18.17
CA GLY A 143 1.00 24.46 -16.84
C GLY A 143 -0.16 23.68 -16.24
N ILE A 144 0.13 22.52 -15.64
CA ILE A 144 -0.87 21.75 -14.90
C ILE A 144 -0.29 21.38 -13.55
N ASP A 145 -0.96 21.81 -12.49
CA ASP A 145 -0.69 21.37 -11.14
C ASP A 145 -1.86 20.53 -10.62
N ALA A 146 -1.55 19.46 -9.89
CA ALA A 146 -2.55 18.50 -9.44
C ALA A 146 -2.27 17.99 -8.03
N LEU A 147 -3.35 17.70 -7.31
CA LEU A 147 -3.32 17.06 -6.00
C LEU A 147 -4.49 16.09 -5.90
N ALA A 148 -4.27 14.89 -5.39
CA ALA A 148 -5.36 13.98 -5.04
C ALA A 148 -4.99 13.15 -3.82
N TYR A 149 -6.00 12.80 -3.03
CA TYR A 149 -5.86 11.92 -1.87
C TYR A 149 -7.02 10.96 -1.77
N VAL A 150 -6.71 9.72 -1.41
CA VAL A 150 -7.67 8.70 -1.02
C VAL A 150 -7.11 7.85 0.11
N ASN A 151 -7.99 7.41 0.98
CA ASN A 151 -7.68 6.46 2.03
C ASN A 151 -8.59 5.24 1.89
N ALA A 152 -8.04 4.05 2.13
CA ALA A 152 -8.84 2.86 2.30
C ALA A 152 -9.75 3.02 3.51
N SER A 153 -11.02 2.68 3.32
CA SER A 153 -12.09 2.79 4.30
C SER A 153 -12.48 1.40 4.84
N ASN A 154 -13.31 1.38 5.89
CA ASN A 154 -13.94 0.16 6.40
C ASN A 154 -12.95 -0.91 6.95
N MET A 155 -12.12 -0.49 7.90
CA MET A 155 -11.09 -1.31 8.56
C MET A 155 -11.62 -2.05 9.80
N GLN A 156 -12.81 -2.65 9.70
CA GLN A 156 -13.43 -3.31 10.85
C GLN A 156 -12.73 -4.65 11.20
N PRO A 157 -12.50 -4.93 12.50
CA PRO A 157 -11.96 -6.22 12.91
C PRO A 157 -12.82 -7.39 12.43
N LYS A 158 -12.17 -8.43 11.92
CA LYS A 158 -12.80 -9.70 11.53
C LYS A 158 -12.23 -10.84 12.36
N THR A 159 -13.10 -11.70 12.88
CA THR A 159 -12.68 -12.90 13.61
C THR A 159 -12.51 -14.07 12.65
N LEU A 160 -11.30 -14.60 12.58
CA LEU A 160 -10.95 -15.84 11.91
C LEU A 160 -10.91 -16.97 12.93
N THR A 161 -11.50 -18.12 12.61
CA THR A 161 -11.38 -19.34 13.41
C THR A 161 -10.52 -20.34 12.65
N PHE A 162 -9.40 -20.76 13.23
CA PHE A 162 -8.54 -21.83 12.75
C PHE A 162 -8.85 -23.10 13.53
N THR A 163 -9.24 -24.15 12.80
CA THR A 163 -9.42 -25.49 13.37
C THR A 163 -8.08 -26.21 13.52
N ALA A 164 -8.03 -27.26 14.32
CA ALA A 164 -6.84 -28.11 14.39
C ALA A 164 -6.39 -28.65 13.02
N SER A 165 -7.33 -28.99 12.13
CA SER A 165 -7.03 -29.39 10.75
C SER A 165 -6.48 -28.25 9.89
N ASP A 166 -6.99 -27.02 10.08
CA ASP A 166 -6.46 -25.84 9.40
C ASP A 166 -4.98 -25.62 9.77
N ILE A 167 -4.67 -25.74 11.08
CA ILE A 167 -3.33 -25.56 11.61
C ILE A 167 -2.38 -26.65 11.09
N ARG A 168 -2.79 -27.93 11.15
CA ARG A 168 -1.97 -29.05 10.64
C ARG A 168 -1.72 -28.99 9.14
N SER A 169 -2.61 -28.36 8.39
CA SER A 169 -2.51 -28.24 6.92
C SER A 169 -1.91 -26.90 6.48
N ASP A 170 -1.35 -26.12 7.42
CA ASP A 170 -0.76 -24.79 7.16
C ASP A 170 -1.71 -23.82 6.43
N VAL A 171 -3.02 -23.92 6.70
CA VAL A 171 -4.03 -23.10 6.01
C VAL A 171 -3.81 -21.63 6.31
N ILE A 172 -3.74 -20.84 5.24
CA ILE A 172 -3.75 -19.38 5.29
C ILE A 172 -5.20 -18.91 5.12
N LYS A 173 -5.66 -18.04 6.01
CA LYS A 173 -6.94 -17.34 5.88
C LYS A 173 -6.69 -15.87 5.63
N THR A 174 -7.31 -15.34 4.58
CA THR A 174 -7.17 -13.95 4.17
C THR A 174 -8.41 -13.17 4.58
N ILE A 175 -8.20 -11.98 5.14
CA ILE A 175 -9.26 -10.97 5.27
C ILE A 175 -8.99 -9.82 4.32
N SER A 176 -10.06 -9.24 3.77
CA SER A 176 -9.99 -8.10 2.87
C SER A 176 -10.85 -6.92 3.31
N THR A 177 -10.44 -5.73 2.92
CA THR A 177 -11.23 -4.49 2.93
C THR A 177 -12.20 -4.48 1.74
N SER A 178 -13.16 -3.56 1.74
CA SER A 178 -13.98 -3.28 0.54
C SER A 178 -13.18 -2.55 -0.55
N ASP A 179 -12.13 -1.83 -0.15
CA ASP A 179 -11.29 -1.08 -1.07
C ASP A 179 -10.14 -1.93 -1.59
N THR A 180 -10.00 -1.99 -2.91
CA THR A 180 -8.88 -2.63 -3.60
C THR A 180 -7.94 -1.55 -4.15
N LEU A 181 -6.72 -1.92 -4.55
CA LEU A 181 -5.82 -0.98 -5.19
C LEU A 181 -6.45 -0.34 -6.44
N THR A 182 -7.27 -1.08 -7.19
CA THR A 182 -8.02 -0.57 -8.34
C THR A 182 -9.09 0.45 -7.94
N SER A 183 -9.86 0.20 -6.88
CA SER A 183 -10.89 1.16 -6.42
C SER A 183 -10.28 2.42 -5.81
N LEU A 184 -9.11 2.30 -5.18
CA LEU A 184 -8.32 3.43 -4.69
C LEU A 184 -7.83 4.29 -5.86
N GLN A 185 -7.26 3.69 -6.91
CA GLN A 185 -6.85 4.42 -8.13
C GLN A 185 -8.03 5.14 -8.80
N ALA A 186 -9.18 4.47 -8.94
CA ALA A 186 -10.37 5.09 -9.49
C ALA A 186 -10.86 6.28 -8.64
N SER A 187 -10.85 6.12 -7.31
CA SER A 187 -11.18 7.20 -6.38
C SER A 187 -10.17 8.35 -6.44
N LEU A 188 -8.89 8.06 -6.67
CA LEU A 188 -7.83 9.05 -6.77
C LEU A 188 -8.06 9.95 -7.99
N LEU A 189 -8.41 9.37 -9.13
CA LEU A 189 -8.77 10.12 -10.34
C LEU A 189 -10.03 10.97 -10.14
N LYS A 190 -11.01 10.45 -9.39
CA LYS A 190 -12.24 11.17 -9.06
C LYS A 190 -12.00 12.36 -8.12
N ASN A 191 -11.04 12.25 -7.21
CA ASN A 191 -10.71 13.25 -6.20
C ASN A 191 -9.62 14.24 -6.66
N LEU A 192 -9.33 14.28 -7.96
CA LEU A 192 -8.25 15.08 -8.51
C LEU A 192 -8.60 16.58 -8.49
N ASP A 193 -7.87 17.34 -7.67
CA ASP A 193 -7.86 18.80 -7.66
C ASP A 193 -6.85 19.31 -8.70
N LEU A 194 -7.37 19.90 -9.79
CA LEU A 194 -6.59 20.36 -10.93
C LEU A 194 -6.55 21.88 -11.02
N ASP A 195 -5.35 22.43 -11.15
CA ASP A 195 -5.11 23.81 -11.55
C ASP A 195 -4.47 23.83 -12.95
N VAL A 196 -5.17 24.44 -13.91
CA VAL A 196 -4.75 24.50 -15.31
C VAL A 196 -4.45 25.94 -15.67
N ARG A 197 -3.18 26.18 -16.01
CA ARG A 197 -2.66 27.49 -16.39
C ARG A 197 -2.37 27.48 -17.89
N LEU A 198 -3.02 28.39 -18.61
CA LEU A 198 -2.87 28.51 -20.07
C LEU A 198 -2.08 29.75 -20.45
N GLY A 199 -1.16 29.59 -21.40
CA GLY A 199 -0.46 30.71 -22.00
C GLY A 199 -1.38 31.53 -22.92
N PRO A 200 -0.99 32.77 -23.26
CA PRO A 200 -1.79 33.69 -24.07
C PRO A 200 -2.05 33.21 -25.51
N LEU A 201 -1.24 32.24 -26.00
CA LEU A 201 -1.37 31.63 -27.33
C LEU A 201 -1.99 30.22 -27.28
N SER A 202 -2.51 29.80 -26.13
CA SER A 202 -3.15 28.48 -26.02
C SER A 202 -4.46 28.46 -26.83
N ILE A 203 -4.55 27.53 -27.78
CA ILE A 203 -5.74 27.30 -28.61
C ILE A 203 -6.68 26.23 -28.00
N SER A 204 -6.23 25.52 -26.97
CA SER A 204 -6.98 24.44 -26.35
C SER A 204 -7.88 24.97 -25.24
N SER A 205 -9.13 24.48 -25.18
CA SER A 205 -10.04 24.81 -24.10
C SER A 205 -9.64 24.09 -22.80
N PRO A 206 -9.88 24.68 -21.61
CA PRO A 206 -9.60 24.03 -20.33
C PRO A 206 -10.25 22.64 -20.20
N LYS A 207 -11.47 22.48 -20.72
CA LYS A 207 -12.19 21.19 -20.70
C LYS A 207 -11.52 20.12 -21.57
N ALA A 208 -11.02 20.48 -22.75
CA ALA A 208 -10.29 19.54 -23.60
C ALA A 208 -8.99 19.06 -22.93
N ILE A 209 -8.29 19.97 -22.24
CA ILE A 209 -7.06 19.66 -21.49
C ILE A 209 -7.37 18.73 -20.32
N GLN A 210 -8.42 19.00 -19.56
CA GLN A 210 -8.83 18.13 -18.45
C GLN A 210 -9.17 16.71 -18.92
N MET A 211 -9.89 16.56 -20.05
CA MET A 211 -10.18 15.23 -20.61
C MET A 211 -8.90 14.53 -21.06
N ALA A 212 -8.03 15.21 -21.82
CA ALA A 212 -6.77 14.63 -22.28
C ALA A 212 -5.86 14.21 -21.10
N LEU A 213 -5.83 14.99 -20.01
CA LEU A 213 -5.12 14.63 -18.79
C LEU A 213 -5.77 13.42 -18.11
N SER A 214 -7.09 13.39 -17.97
CA SER A 214 -7.81 12.25 -17.39
C SER A 214 -7.54 10.95 -18.17
N ASP A 215 -7.56 11.01 -19.51
CA ASP A 215 -7.23 9.87 -20.38
C ASP A 215 -5.78 9.45 -20.20
N THR A 216 -4.86 10.42 -20.09
CA THR A 216 -3.44 10.18 -19.82
C THR A 216 -3.25 9.46 -18.49
N LEU A 217 -3.82 9.98 -17.40
CA LEU A 217 -3.72 9.38 -16.08
C LEU A 217 -4.38 7.99 -16.04
N SER A 218 -5.50 7.81 -16.75
CA SER A 218 -6.17 6.53 -16.89
C SER A 218 -5.30 5.51 -17.62
N ALA A 219 -4.61 5.90 -18.70
CA ALA A 219 -3.69 5.03 -19.43
C ALA A 219 -2.47 4.62 -18.58
N LEU A 220 -2.08 5.45 -17.62
CA LEU A 220 -0.97 5.17 -16.69
C LEU A 220 -1.37 4.26 -15.52
N THR A 221 -2.66 3.97 -15.31
CA THR A 221 -3.12 3.11 -14.20
C THR A 221 -2.54 1.70 -14.28
N VAL A 222 -2.58 1.06 -15.45
CA VAL A 222 -2.06 -0.31 -15.64
C VAL A 222 -0.56 -0.43 -15.34
N PRO A 223 0.34 0.40 -15.91
CA PRO A 223 1.75 0.31 -15.57
C PRO A 223 2.03 0.67 -14.11
N LEU A 224 1.29 1.64 -13.53
CA LEU A 224 1.41 1.99 -12.12
C LEU A 224 1.00 0.82 -11.21
N ASP A 225 -0.13 0.17 -11.50
CA ASP A 225 -0.64 -0.99 -10.77
C ASP A 225 0.39 -2.12 -10.77
N LYS A 226 1.02 -2.39 -11.92
CA LYS A 226 2.08 -3.41 -12.03
C LYS A 226 3.32 -3.07 -11.20
N ILE A 227 3.75 -1.81 -11.17
CA ILE A 227 4.88 -1.36 -10.32
C ILE A 227 4.53 -1.55 -8.85
N LEU A 228 3.36 -1.06 -8.43
CA LEU A 228 2.89 -1.16 -7.06
C LEU A 228 2.73 -2.61 -6.61
N TYR A 229 2.01 -3.43 -7.38
CA TYR A 229 1.78 -4.82 -7.08
C TYR A 229 3.08 -5.61 -6.93
N ASN A 230 4.00 -5.51 -7.90
CA ASN A 230 5.27 -6.26 -7.83
C ASN A 230 6.15 -5.81 -6.67
N THR A 231 6.20 -4.50 -6.40
CA THR A 231 6.98 -3.96 -5.29
C THR A 231 6.42 -4.47 -3.96
N LEU A 232 5.12 -4.33 -3.74
CA LEU A 232 4.45 -4.76 -2.52
C LEU A 232 4.52 -6.28 -2.34
N LEU A 233 4.33 -7.05 -3.43
CA LEU A 233 4.47 -8.51 -3.40
C LEU A 233 5.87 -8.95 -2.99
N THR A 234 6.92 -8.26 -3.47
CA THR A 234 8.32 -8.52 -3.06
C THR A 234 8.53 -8.27 -1.57
N LEU A 235 7.77 -7.33 -0.99
CA LEU A 235 7.77 -7.04 0.45
C LEU A 235 6.84 -7.96 1.26
N GLY A 236 6.08 -8.84 0.60
CA GLY A 236 5.07 -9.68 1.23
C GLY A 236 3.85 -8.89 1.71
N ILE A 237 3.56 -7.75 1.09
CA ILE A 237 2.45 -6.86 1.43
C ILE A 237 1.39 -6.97 0.35
N ARG A 238 0.12 -7.04 0.78
CA ARG A 238 -1.04 -6.98 -0.11
C ARG A 238 -1.91 -5.80 0.34
N VAL A 239 -2.27 -4.93 -0.59
CA VAL A 239 -3.09 -3.74 -0.30
C VAL A 239 -4.53 -4.16 -0.08
N GLY A 240 -5.10 -3.75 1.04
CA GLY A 240 -6.48 -4.10 1.41
C GLY A 240 -6.68 -5.57 1.77
N GLU A 241 -5.60 -6.33 1.97
CA GLU A 241 -5.67 -7.75 2.34
C GLU A 241 -4.69 -8.05 3.47
N THR A 242 -5.00 -9.07 4.27
CA THR A 242 -4.09 -9.57 5.30
C THR A 242 -4.21 -11.08 5.41
N ASP A 243 -3.08 -11.74 5.19
CA ASP A 243 -2.92 -13.19 5.22
C ASP A 243 -2.51 -13.61 6.63
N ILE A 244 -3.27 -14.54 7.21
CA ILE A 244 -3.07 -15.00 8.59
C ILE A 244 -2.93 -16.51 8.58
N ARG A 245 -1.95 -16.98 9.34
CA ARG A 245 -1.74 -18.40 9.60
C ARG A 245 -1.43 -18.59 11.07
N VAL A 246 -2.03 -19.62 11.65
CA VAL A 246 -1.66 -20.14 12.97
C VAL A 246 -0.75 -21.33 12.74
N THR A 247 0.47 -21.28 13.26
CA THR A 247 1.50 -22.30 12.99
C THR A 247 1.43 -23.49 13.94
N ASP A 248 1.01 -23.30 15.18
CA ASP A 248 0.85 -24.37 16.17
C ASP A 248 -0.15 -23.93 17.25
N ALA A 249 -0.79 -24.89 17.89
CA ALA A 249 -1.65 -24.69 19.05
C ALA A 249 -1.58 -25.92 19.95
N ARG A 250 -0.89 -25.79 21.09
CA ARG A 250 -0.69 -26.88 22.05
C ARG A 250 -1.52 -26.70 23.31
N CYS A 251 -2.37 -27.68 23.57
CA CYS A 251 -3.12 -27.81 24.81
C CYS A 251 -2.33 -28.73 25.74
N MET A 252 -1.65 -28.16 26.74
CA MET A 252 -0.99 -28.98 27.77
C MET A 252 -2.05 -29.56 28.71
N GLN A 253 -1.99 -30.88 28.96
CA GLN A 253 -2.72 -31.50 30.05
C GLN A 253 -2.02 -31.15 31.37
N SER A 254 -2.75 -30.58 32.34
CA SER A 254 -2.24 -30.46 33.70
C SER A 254 -2.09 -31.86 34.30
N VAL A 255 -0.86 -32.24 34.64
CA VAL A 255 -0.59 -33.48 35.38
C VAL A 255 -0.44 -33.10 36.85
N LEU A 256 -1.34 -33.58 37.70
CA LEU A 256 -1.22 -33.44 39.14
C LEU A 256 -0.14 -34.41 39.61
N VAL A 257 1.00 -33.92 40.07
CA VAL A 257 2.03 -34.74 40.71
C VAL A 257 1.62 -34.91 42.17
N GLN A 258 1.35 -36.14 42.60
CA GLN A 258 1.18 -36.51 44.01
C GLN A 258 2.52 -36.92 44.61
#